data_AF-A0AAD1ITM5-F1
#
_entry.id   AF-A0AAD1ITM5-F1
#
_cell.length_a   1.000
_cell.length_b   1.000
_cell.length_c   1.000
_cell.angle_alpha   90.00
_cell.angle_beta   90.00
_cell.angle_gamma   90.00
#
_symmetry.space_group_name_H-M   'P 1'
#
loop_
_entity.id
_entity.type
_entity.pdbx_description
1 polymer ?
#
loop_
_entity_poly.entity_id
_entity_poly.type
_entity_poly.pdbx_seq_one_letter_code
_entity_poly.pdbx_strand_id
1 'polypeptide(L)'
;MTATPPNATTTTTTATQESPSAAASRYQQLRSHLAELKLTAAAEALPAVLDQATAEGLSLTVALERLLAVEVEASTARRLAGRLRFACLPTPATLADFDVDSAAGIDRKLIDELGTCRYLESATNILLIGPGVIEGWSAEWLCSPSSGRCCDRCNVWRRLDAAAGQFAP
;
A
#
# COMPACT_ATOMS: atom_id res chain seq x y z
N MET A 1 47.60 49.04 44.69
CA MET A 1 46.44 49.20 43.80
C MET A 1 45.77 47.84 43.66
N THR A 2 44.45 47.87 43.59
CA THR A 2 43.48 46.88 44.05
C THR A 2 43.28 45.64 43.17
N ALA A 3 42.86 44.55 43.82
CA ALA A 3 41.90 43.50 43.38
C ALA A 3 42.32 42.28 42.50
N THR A 4 42.00 41.11 43.06
CA THR A 4 41.85 39.71 42.55
C THR A 4 40.77 39.57 41.44
N PRO A 5 40.76 38.48 40.62
CA PRO A 5 40.05 38.37 39.32
C PRO A 5 38.59 37.90 39.47
N PRO A 6 37.82 37.78 38.36
CA PRO A 6 37.04 36.54 38.19
C PRO A 6 36.74 36.06 36.75
N ASN A 7 36.85 34.74 36.61
CA ASN A 7 35.81 33.79 36.18
C ASN A 7 35.34 33.68 34.71
N ALA A 8 35.11 32.41 34.37
CA ALA A 8 34.71 31.77 33.14
C ALA A 8 33.39 32.29 32.53
N THR A 9 33.23 32.00 31.25
CA THR A 9 31.91 31.67 30.70
C THR A 9 32.04 30.40 29.87
N THR A 10 31.89 29.29 30.58
CA THR A 10 31.37 28.03 30.06
C THR A 10 30.06 28.34 29.34
N THR A 11 30.01 28.22 28.02
CA THR A 11 28.72 28.15 27.31
C THR A 11 28.11 26.79 27.62
N THR A 12 27.40 26.74 28.74
CA THR A 12 26.52 25.65 29.14
C THR A 12 25.43 25.52 28.08
N THR A 13 25.56 24.53 27.19
CA THR A 13 24.43 23.99 26.43
C THR A 13 23.46 23.40 27.44
N THR A 14 22.38 24.13 27.68
CA THR A 14 21.23 23.69 28.48
C THR A 14 20.68 22.39 27.91
N ALA A 15 21.01 21.27 28.55
CA ALA A 15 20.19 20.06 28.47
C ALA A 15 18.86 20.37 29.18
N THR A 16 17.81 20.63 28.40
CA THR A 16 16.45 20.80 28.91
C THR A 16 15.94 19.45 29.41
N GLN A 17 15.92 19.25 30.72
CA GLN A 17 15.18 18.15 31.33
C GLN A 17 13.67 18.47 31.28
N GLU A 18 12.91 17.60 30.64
CA GLU A 18 11.48 17.79 30.37
C GLU A 18 10.65 17.12 31.48
N SER A 19 9.75 17.86 32.13
CA SER A 19 8.87 17.31 33.17
C SER A 19 7.97 16.18 32.61
N PRO A 20 7.70 15.10 33.37
CA PRO A 20 6.99 13.92 32.86
C PRO A 20 5.57 14.21 32.34
N SER A 21 4.88 15.19 32.90
CA SER A 21 3.57 15.65 32.41
C SER A 21 3.64 16.35 31.05
N ALA A 22 4.73 17.09 30.80
CA ALA A 22 4.96 17.79 29.53
C ALA A 22 5.33 16.80 28.42
N ALA A 23 6.11 15.76 28.74
CA ALA A 23 6.42 14.67 27.82
C ALA A 23 5.16 13.88 27.42
N ALA A 24 4.29 13.55 28.39
CA ALA A 24 3.02 12.88 28.12
C ALA A 24 2.09 13.73 27.22
N SER A 25 2.03 15.05 27.45
CA SER A 25 1.25 15.97 26.60
C SER A 25 1.80 16.03 25.17
N ARG A 26 3.12 16.13 24.99
CA ARG A 26 3.76 16.12 23.66
C ARG A 26 3.51 14.82 22.91
N TYR A 27 3.58 13.68 23.59
CA TYR A 27 3.25 12.39 22.99
C TYR A 27 1.81 12.35 22.46
N GLN A 28 0.84 12.87 23.22
CA GLN A 28 -0.55 12.95 22.77
C GLN A 28 -0.74 13.91 21.59
N GLN A 29 -0.05 15.06 21.59
CA GLN A 29 -0.04 15.99 20.46
C GLN A 29 0.55 15.34 19.20
N LEU A 30 1.64 14.58 19.35
CA LEU A 30 2.25 13.88 18.23
C LEU A 30 1.31 12.82 17.66
N ARG A 31 0.62 12.06 18.52
CA ARG A 31 -0.42 11.11 18.08
C ARG A 31 -1.59 11.80 17.39
N SER A 32 -2.04 12.95 17.88
CA SER A 32 -3.14 13.69 17.23
C SER A 32 -2.73 14.24 15.86
N HIS A 33 -1.49 14.72 15.71
CA HIS A 33 -0.96 15.13 14.40
C HIS A 33 -0.87 13.96 13.41
N LEU A 34 -0.42 12.78 13.85
CA LEU A 34 -0.40 11.59 13.00
C LEU A 34 -1.82 11.17 12.56
N ALA A 35 -2.79 11.27 13.46
CA ALA A 35 -4.19 10.99 13.16
C ALA A 35 -4.80 11.99 12.16
N GLU A 36 -4.55 13.28 12.34
CA GLU A 36 -5.01 14.35 11.43
C GLU A 36 -4.48 14.14 10.00
N LEU A 37 -3.23 13.72 9.88
CA LEU A 37 -2.59 13.39 8.60
C LEU A 37 -2.99 12.01 8.04
N LYS A 38 -3.87 11.27 8.73
CA LYS A 38 -4.33 9.92 8.37
C LYS A 38 -3.20 8.87 8.33
N LEU A 39 -2.13 9.08 9.11
CA LEU A 39 -1.00 8.16 9.26
C LEU A 39 -1.28 7.16 10.39
N THR A 40 -2.31 6.33 10.19
CA THR A 40 -2.88 5.48 11.24
C THR A 40 -1.92 4.39 11.72
N ALA A 41 -1.16 3.77 10.81
CA ALA A 41 -0.22 2.70 11.17
C ALA A 41 1.00 3.28 11.89
N ALA A 42 1.48 4.47 11.50
CA ALA A 42 2.50 5.17 12.27
C ALA A 42 2.00 5.55 13.67
N ALA A 43 0.76 6.02 13.82
CA ALA A 43 0.20 6.36 15.13
C ALA A 43 0.12 5.15 16.09
N GLU A 44 -0.16 3.96 15.54
CA GLU A 44 -0.17 2.69 16.29
C GLU A 44 1.24 2.18 16.61
N ALA A 45 2.19 2.32 15.68
CA ALA A 45 3.57 1.87 15.85
C ALA A 45 4.44 2.82 16.69
N LEU A 46 4.00 4.06 16.89
CA LEU A 46 4.74 5.09 17.63
C LEU A 46 5.31 4.65 18.99
N PRO A 47 4.57 3.97 19.90
CA PRO A 47 5.12 3.57 21.19
C PRO A 47 6.31 2.62 21.02
N ALA A 48 6.16 1.61 20.15
CA ALA A 48 7.20 0.61 19.91
C ALA A 48 8.47 1.23 19.30
N VAL A 49 8.31 2.18 18.37
CA VAL A 49 9.45 2.87 17.75
C VAL A 49 10.18 3.77 18.74
N LEU A 50 9.45 4.44 19.65
CA LEU A 50 10.06 5.24 20.70
C LEU A 50 10.84 4.38 21.70
N ASP A 51 10.25 3.25 22.13
CA ASP A 51 10.93 2.31 23.02
C ASP A 51 12.21 1.76 22.38
N GLN A 52 12.15 1.36 21.11
CA GLN A 52 13.33 0.93 20.34
C GLN A 52 14.38 2.04 20.21
N ALA A 53 13.97 3.28 19.92
CA ALA A 53 14.89 4.40 19.81
C ALA A 53 15.63 4.65 21.13
N THR A 54 14.96 4.51 22.28
CA THR A 54 15.59 4.62 23.59
C THR A 54 16.51 3.44 23.91
N ALA A 55 16.11 2.21 23.56
CA ALA A 55 16.88 1.00 23.85
C ALA A 55 18.15 0.89 22.99
N GLU A 56 18.05 1.23 21.70
CA GLU A 56 19.14 1.14 20.72
C GLU A 56 19.95 2.45 20.61
N GLY A 57 19.51 3.53 21.27
CA GLY A 57 20.15 4.85 21.16
C GLY A 57 20.09 5.43 19.74
N LEU A 58 18.97 5.22 19.04
CA LEU A 58 18.84 5.61 17.64
C LEU A 58 18.87 7.14 17.50
N SER A 59 19.48 7.60 16.40
CA SER A 59 19.33 9.00 15.99
C SER A 59 17.86 9.30 15.69
N LEU A 60 17.45 10.54 15.94
CA LEU A 60 16.08 11.00 15.67
C LEU A 60 15.67 10.75 14.21
N THR A 61 16.58 10.95 13.27
CA THR A 61 16.35 10.71 11.84
C THR A 61 16.04 9.25 11.55
N VAL A 62 16.74 8.31 12.21
CA VAL A 62 16.48 6.87 12.04
C VAL A 62 15.16 6.48 12.69
N ALA A 63 14.83 7.00 13.87
CA ALA A 63 13.56 6.72 14.52
C ALA A 63 12.36 7.23 13.69
N LEU A 64 12.45 8.44 13.14
CA LEU A 64 11.41 9.00 12.27
C LEU A 64 11.28 8.25 10.94
N GLU A 65 12.40 7.85 10.33
CA GLU A 65 12.39 7.04 9.11
C GLU A 65 11.70 5.70 9.35
N ARG A 66 12.07 4.97 10.41
CA ARG A 66 11.41 3.70 10.78
C ARG A 66 9.91 3.88 11.01
N LEU A 67 9.51 4.94 11.72
CA LEU A 67 8.09 5.24 11.97
C LEU A 67 7.31 5.47 10.66
N LEU A 68 7.87 6.26 9.75
CA LEU A 68 7.23 6.59 8.47
C LEU A 68 7.27 5.40 7.50
N ALA A 69 8.31 4.56 7.55
CA ALA A 69 8.40 3.34 6.74
C ALA A 69 7.22 2.39 7.01
N VAL A 70 6.83 2.21 8.29
CA VAL A 70 5.66 1.42 8.67
C VAL A 70 4.37 1.95 8.01
N GLU A 71 4.19 3.27 7.98
CA GLU A 71 3.02 3.86 7.33
C GLU A 71 3.06 3.72 5.81
N VAL A 72 4.23 3.86 5.19
CA VAL A 72 4.40 3.66 3.74
C VAL A 72 4.05 2.22 3.36
N GLU A 73 4.52 1.24 4.11
CA GLU A 73 4.19 -0.17 3.90
C GLU A 73 2.68 -0.42 4.07
N ALA A 74 2.07 0.06 5.15
CA ALA A 74 0.62 -0.07 5.35
C ALA A 74 -0.20 0.65 4.27
N SER A 75 0.26 1.80 3.79
CA SER A 75 -0.39 2.58 2.73
C SER A 75 -0.30 1.88 1.37
N THR A 76 0.87 1.34 1.03
CA THR A 76 1.08 0.57 -0.21
C THR A 76 0.25 -0.71 -0.21
N ALA A 77 0.20 -1.44 0.92
CA ALA A 77 -0.65 -2.62 1.08
C ALA A 77 -2.15 -2.30 0.93
N ARG A 78 -2.64 -1.23 1.57
CA ARG A 78 -4.04 -0.76 1.41
C ARG A 78 -4.36 -0.37 -0.03
N ARG A 79 -3.46 0.34 -0.71
CA ARG A 79 -3.61 0.72 -2.12
C ARG A 79 -3.64 -0.52 -3.03
N LEU A 80 -2.75 -1.49 -2.81
CA LEU A 80 -2.73 -2.74 -3.56
C LEU A 80 -4.03 -3.53 -3.36
N ALA A 81 -4.46 -3.71 -2.11
CA ALA A 81 -5.72 -4.38 -1.80
C ALA A 81 -6.92 -3.68 -2.46
N GLY A 82 -6.94 -2.35 -2.49
CA GLY A 82 -7.93 -1.57 -3.22
C GLY A 82 -7.92 -1.87 -4.72
N ARG A 83 -6.74 -1.82 -5.35
CA ARG A 83 -6.59 -2.14 -6.78
C ARG A 83 -7.07 -3.55 -7.12
N LEU A 84 -6.70 -4.54 -6.31
CA LEU A 84 -7.13 -5.94 -6.48
C LEU A 84 -8.65 -6.11 -6.33
N ARG A 85 -9.27 -5.40 -5.37
CA ARG A 85 -10.74 -5.37 -5.23
C ARG A 85 -11.43 -4.81 -6.48
N PHE A 86 -10.87 -3.76 -7.09
CA PHE A 86 -11.43 -3.14 -8.30
C PHE A 86 -11.10 -3.90 -9.59
N ALA A 87 -10.04 -4.70 -9.61
CA ALA A 87 -9.68 -5.53 -10.77
C ALA A 87 -10.73 -6.62 -11.05
N CYS A 88 -11.54 -7.00 -10.05
CA CYS A 88 -12.62 -7.99 -10.18
C CYS A 88 -12.16 -9.31 -10.85
N LEU A 89 -10.89 -9.69 -10.65
CA LEU A 89 -10.36 -10.94 -11.17
C LEU A 89 -10.99 -12.10 -10.38
N PRO A 90 -11.44 -13.17 -11.07
CA PRO A 90 -12.15 -14.29 -10.43
C PRO A 90 -11.26 -15.06 -9.44
N THR A 91 -9.94 -15.03 -9.62
CA THR A 91 -8.97 -15.67 -8.75
C THR A 91 -7.75 -14.77 -8.60
N PRO A 92 -7.13 -14.66 -7.41
CA PRO A 92 -5.81 -14.06 -7.28
C PRO A 92 -4.83 -14.90 -8.09
N ALA A 93 -4.48 -14.43 -9.28
CA ALA A 93 -3.53 -15.04 -10.18
C ALA A 93 -2.33 -14.10 -10.33
N THR A 94 -1.13 -14.65 -10.18
CA THR A 94 0.10 -13.95 -10.52
C THR A 94 0.55 -14.36 -11.92
N LEU A 95 1.43 -13.56 -12.53
CA LEU A 95 2.00 -13.93 -13.83
C LEU A 95 2.82 -15.23 -13.75
N ALA A 96 3.34 -15.59 -12.56
CA ALA A 96 4.06 -16.83 -12.34
C ALA A 96 3.14 -18.07 -12.35
N ASP A 97 1.85 -17.88 -12.06
CA ASP A 97 0.84 -18.95 -12.10
C ASP A 97 0.29 -19.18 -13.53
N PHE A 98 0.72 -18.38 -14.49
CA PHE A 98 0.22 -18.43 -15.87
C PHE A 98 0.94 -19.53 -16.67
N ASP A 99 0.19 -20.58 -17.02
CA ASP A 99 0.68 -21.65 -17.88
C ASP A 99 0.64 -21.25 -19.37
N VAL A 100 1.78 -20.74 -19.86
CA VAL A 100 1.95 -20.33 -21.26
C VAL A 100 1.82 -21.51 -22.22
N ASP A 101 2.19 -22.72 -21.81
CA ASP A 101 2.19 -23.90 -22.68
C ASP A 101 0.76 -24.37 -22.97
N SER A 102 -0.19 -24.08 -22.07
CA SER A 102 -1.62 -24.37 -22.27
C SER A 102 -2.34 -23.39 -23.20
N ALA A 103 -1.78 -22.19 -23.42
CA ALA A 103 -2.42 -21.13 -24.18
C ALA A 103 -1.97 -21.13 -25.64
N ALA A 104 -2.81 -21.64 -26.53
CA ALA A 104 -2.51 -21.68 -27.97
C ALA A 104 -2.28 -20.25 -28.54
N GLY A 105 -1.10 -20.03 -29.12
CA GLY A 105 -0.76 -18.79 -29.82
C GLY A 105 -0.11 -17.69 -28.98
N ILE A 106 0.27 -17.97 -27.72
CA ILE A 106 0.98 -17.00 -26.86
C ILE A 106 2.49 -17.28 -26.87
N ASP A 107 3.30 -16.27 -27.18
CA ASP A 107 4.75 -16.36 -27.09
C ASP A 107 5.21 -16.10 -25.65
N ARG A 108 5.95 -17.05 -25.06
CA ARG A 108 6.54 -16.90 -23.73
C ARG A 108 7.45 -15.68 -23.61
N LYS A 109 8.20 -15.35 -24.66
CA LYS A 109 9.09 -14.16 -24.65
C LYS A 109 8.29 -12.87 -24.51
N LEU A 110 7.12 -12.80 -25.14
CA LEU A 110 6.22 -11.66 -25.03
C LEU A 110 5.66 -11.55 -23.60
N ILE A 111 5.22 -12.66 -22.99
CA ILE A 111 4.73 -12.67 -21.61
C ILE A 111 5.83 -12.22 -20.62
N ASP A 112 7.06 -12.71 -20.80
CA ASP A 112 8.20 -12.30 -19.97
C ASP A 112 8.50 -10.80 -20.13
N GLU A 113 8.43 -10.26 -21.36
CA GLU A 113 8.57 -8.83 -21.63
C GLU A 113 7.48 -8.00 -20.95
N LEU A 114 6.21 -8.43 -21.05
CA LEU A 114 5.09 -7.79 -20.36
C LEU A 114 5.26 -7.83 -18.83
N GLY A 115 5.83 -8.90 -18.29
CA GLY A 115 6.14 -9.04 -16.87
C GLY A 115 7.10 -7.96 -16.35
N THR A 116 7.95 -7.38 -17.20
CA THR A 116 8.83 -6.26 -16.83
C THR A 116 8.09 -4.95 -16.57
N CYS A 117 6.81 -4.85 -16.97
CA CYS A 117 5.98 -3.65 -16.86
C CYS A 117 6.53 -2.41 -17.58
N ARG A 118 7.54 -2.54 -18.47
CA ARG A 118 8.15 -1.41 -19.20
C ARG A 118 7.17 -0.61 -20.05
N TYR A 119 6.11 -1.26 -20.52
CA TYR A 119 5.03 -0.61 -21.28
C TYR A 119 4.31 0.49 -20.48
N LEU A 120 4.39 0.48 -19.14
CA LEU A 120 3.85 1.54 -18.30
C LEU A 120 4.65 2.84 -18.44
N GLU A 121 5.97 2.76 -18.62
CA GLU A 121 6.85 3.92 -18.78
C GLU A 121 6.57 4.65 -20.10
N SER A 122 6.27 3.89 -21.16
CA SER A 122 5.94 4.41 -22.48
C SER A 122 4.44 4.67 -22.69
N ALA A 123 3.60 4.49 -21.66
CA ALA A 123 2.14 4.56 -21.74
C ALA A 123 1.56 3.75 -22.93
N THR A 124 2.18 2.61 -23.25
CA THR A 124 1.77 1.75 -24.35
C THR A 124 0.64 0.85 -23.89
N ASN A 125 -0.50 0.92 -24.57
CA ASN A 125 -1.67 0.10 -24.26
C ASN A 125 -1.47 -1.32 -24.78
N ILE A 126 -1.77 -2.30 -23.94
CA ILE A 126 -1.75 -3.72 -24.32
C ILE A 126 -3.19 -4.20 -24.45
N LEU A 127 -3.48 -4.85 -25.57
CA LEU A 127 -4.76 -5.48 -25.83
C LEU A 127 -4.56 -7.00 -25.96
N LEU A 128 -5.12 -7.75 -25.02
CA LEU A 128 -5.10 -9.21 -25.03
C LEU A 128 -6.43 -9.72 -25.62
N ILE A 129 -6.37 -10.41 -26.76
CA ILE A 129 -7.55 -10.94 -27.46
C ILE A 129 -7.34 -12.45 -27.67
N GLY A 130 -8.26 -13.28 -27.18
CA GLY A 130 -8.25 -14.72 -27.45
C GLY A 130 -9.29 -15.50 -26.65
N PRO A 131 -9.67 -16.71 -27.09
CA PRO A 131 -10.66 -17.55 -26.42
C PRO A 131 -10.29 -17.84 -24.95
N GLY A 132 -9.00 -17.98 -24.61
CA GLY A 132 -8.56 -18.10 -23.21
C GLY A 132 -8.83 -16.87 -22.32
N VAL A 133 -9.09 -15.70 -22.90
CA VAL A 133 -9.34 -14.43 -22.16
C VAL A 133 -10.86 -14.17 -22.01
N ILE A 134 -11.68 -14.61 -22.97
CA ILE A 134 -13.15 -14.38 -23.01
C ILE A 134 -13.99 -15.64 -22.81
N GLU A 135 -13.48 -16.84 -23.13
CA GLU A 135 -14.21 -18.12 -23.06
C GLU A 135 -13.87 -18.96 -21.81
N GLY A 136 -12.84 -18.57 -21.04
CA GLY A 136 -12.58 -19.13 -19.70
C GLY A 136 -13.55 -18.63 -18.61
N TRP A 137 -14.50 -17.77 -18.97
CA TRP A 137 -15.45 -17.11 -18.08
C TRP A 137 -16.85 -17.68 -18.35
N SER A 138 -17.02 -19.00 -18.22
CA SER A 138 -18.36 -19.55 -18.21
C SER A 138 -19.14 -18.92 -17.04
N ALA A 139 -20.30 -18.35 -17.35
CA ALA A 139 -21.16 -17.59 -16.42
C ALA A 139 -21.55 -18.37 -15.14
N GLU A 140 -21.29 -19.67 -15.10
CA GLU A 140 -21.54 -20.57 -13.97
C GLU A 140 -20.72 -20.23 -12.72
N TRP A 141 -19.54 -19.61 -12.87
CA TRP A 141 -18.68 -19.25 -11.73
C TRP A 141 -18.86 -17.83 -11.19
N LEU A 142 -19.62 -16.97 -11.89
CA LEU A 142 -19.76 -15.55 -11.54
C LEU A 142 -20.81 -15.27 -10.45
N CYS A 143 -21.58 -16.27 -10.02
CA CYS A 143 -22.55 -16.09 -8.94
C CYS A 143 -22.74 -17.36 -8.12
N SER A 144 -21.78 -17.66 -7.23
CA SER A 144 -22.06 -18.58 -6.13
C SER A 144 -23.01 -17.89 -5.13
N PRO A 145 -24.20 -18.44 -4.84
CA PRO A 145 -25.17 -17.83 -3.91
C PRO A 145 -24.66 -17.73 -2.46
N SER A 146 -23.54 -18.37 -2.12
CA SER A 146 -23.06 -18.53 -0.74
C SER A 146 -22.21 -17.37 -0.21
N SER A 147 -21.70 -16.48 -1.06
CA SER A 147 -20.98 -15.29 -0.61
C SER A 147 -21.86 -14.07 -0.80
N GLY A 148 -22.59 -13.67 0.25
CA GLY A 148 -23.52 -12.52 0.29
C GLY A 148 -22.87 -11.14 0.07
N ARG A 149 -22.16 -10.96 -1.05
CA ARG A 149 -21.64 -9.69 -1.55
C ARG A 149 -22.01 -9.58 -3.03
N CYS A 150 -23.22 -9.09 -3.28
CA CYS A 150 -23.57 -8.57 -4.59
C CYS A 150 -22.69 -7.36 -4.88
N CYS A 151 -21.75 -7.50 -5.81
CA CYS A 151 -21.08 -6.37 -6.42
C CYS A 151 -22.09 -5.66 -7.34
N ASP A 152 -22.17 -4.33 -7.32
CA ASP A 152 -23.02 -3.51 -8.23
C ASP A 152 -22.77 -3.82 -9.73
N ARG A 153 -21.67 -4.50 -10.07
CA ARG A 153 -21.30 -4.92 -11.43
C ARG A 153 -22.07 -6.14 -11.97
N CYS A 154 -22.86 -6.85 -11.16
CA CYS A 154 -23.72 -7.93 -11.69
C CYS A 154 -24.85 -7.38 -12.61
N ASN A 155 -25.24 -6.10 -12.46
CA ASN A 155 -26.25 -5.48 -13.32
C ASN A 155 -25.73 -5.06 -14.70
N VAL A 156 -24.42 -4.83 -14.85
CA VAL A 156 -23.83 -4.43 -16.13
C VAL A 156 -23.76 -5.61 -17.09
N TRP A 157 -23.34 -6.78 -16.60
CA TRP A 157 -23.27 -8.00 -17.40
C TRP A 157 -24.66 -8.50 -17.82
N ARG A 158 -25.65 -8.42 -16.93
CA ARG A 158 -27.04 -8.79 -17.26
C ARG A 158 -27.65 -7.94 -18.38
N ARG A 159 -27.18 -6.70 -18.58
CA ARG A 159 -27.59 -5.84 -19.72
C ARG A 159 -26.86 -6.18 -21.02
N LEU A 160 -25.63 -6.68 -20.95
CA LEU A 160 -24.86 -7.07 -22.12
C LEU A 160 -25.32 -8.42 -22.69
N ASP A 161 -25.67 -9.39 -21.83
CA ASP A 161 -26.27 -10.66 -22.29
C ASP A 161 -27.61 -10.45 -22.99
N ALA A 162 -28.42 -9.50 -22.49
CA ALA A 162 -29.68 -9.12 -23.13
C ALA A 162 -29.49 -8.44 -24.50
N ALA A 163 -28.32 -7.84 -24.75
CA ALA A 163 -27.96 -7.23 -26.03
C ALA A 163 -27.30 -8.24 -26.99
N ALA A 164 -26.53 -9.20 -26.47
CA ALA A 164 -25.87 -10.23 -27.26
C ALA A 164 -26.86 -11.25 -27.87
N GLY A 165 -28.01 -11.49 -27.22
CA GLY A 165 -29.09 -12.32 -27.76
C GLY A 165 -29.80 -11.75 -29.02
N GLN A 166 -29.45 -10.54 -29.47
CA GLN A 166 -30.01 -9.90 -30.67
C GLN A 166 -29.10 -10.02 -31.92
N PHE A 167 -27.93 -10.65 -31.79
CA PHE A 167 -26.95 -10.81 -32.88
C PHE A 167 -26.57 -12.28 -33.15
N ALA A 168 -27.48 -13.22 -32.88
CA ALA A 168 -27.38 -14.58 -33.39
C ALA A 168 -28.32 -14.75 -34.61
N PRO A 169 -27.87 -15.26 -35.77
CA PRO A 169 -28.76 -15.65 -36.86
C PRO A 169 -29.61 -16.88 -36.49
#